data_AF-A0A932DE23-F1
#
_entry.id   AF-A0A932DE23-F1
#
_cell.length_a   1.000
_cell.length_b   1.000
_cell.length_c   1.000
_cell.angle_alpha   90.00
_cell.angle_beta   90.00
_cell.angle_gamma   90.00
#
_symmetry.space_group_name_H-M   'P 1'
#
loop_
_entity.id
_entity.type
_entity.pdbx_description
1 polymer ?
#
loop_
_entity_poly.entity_id
_entity_poly.type
_entity_poly.pdbx_seq_one_letter_code
_entity_poly.pdbx_strand_id
1 'polypeptide(L)'
;MNTMKSSPPRRLRIRHALTALVHTALLLCAPAVGQAAEPFPGTQPLTMEGDLAAQLVGGIDRYLDRLLADAPNHRTRWWPRETSSPEALLKSIQTTAETNRVRLRHILGVVDKREPVTMRFVAPVGTNVAQNTAELGRGPGYRVYAVAWNVFRGVEGEGLLLVPDGESRADIIAVPDCDWTPEQVVGLVPGVSAEQQFARRLAEAGCRVLVPALLDRGDRFAGNPGVRSVKQSQRETLWRASYEMGRTPLGYEIQKLLAAADWLAQQSQISNLKSQIGIIGYGEGGLLAFYAGALDTRFLAVGVCGAFGLSQRHPELPIYRNVWSLLERFGDAEVAAMITPRGLIVEHGQYPEATHTDQGGGAPGRLWRPALTDVQREFERLEALVQAPPRSQPGRALELVEAQPDEAGSAVTLSWLLNRLRGQAPLPSDSRTSPQATGPLPDATARAKRQYLQLLEDTQQLMRESEYTRREFWKKADFKTLAGFTNSFGSYRDHFRDEIVGMIPKAALPPNPRSRLIYETNGIRGYEVVLDVHPDVFAYGILVMPAGLKPGERRPVVVCQLGLDGSPRVVA
;
A
#
# COMPACT_ATOMS: atom_id res chain seq x y z
N MET A 1 67.75 3.94 -28.28
CA MET A 1 68.64 5.08 -28.57
C MET A 1 68.67 5.98 -27.34
N ASN A 2 69.85 6.03 -26.71
CA ASN A 2 70.38 6.99 -25.73
C ASN A 2 69.61 7.36 -24.45
N THR A 3 69.81 6.53 -23.42
CA THR A 3 70.65 6.78 -22.23
C THR A 3 70.79 8.21 -21.62
N MET A 4 70.58 8.23 -20.29
CA MET A 4 71.54 8.66 -19.24
C MET A 4 71.62 10.12 -18.76
N LYS A 5 71.41 10.22 -17.43
CA LYS A 5 72.33 10.71 -16.36
C LYS A 5 72.12 12.10 -15.76
N SER A 6 71.81 12.02 -14.48
CA SER A 6 72.12 12.93 -13.37
C SER A 6 73.56 13.49 -13.36
N SER A 7 73.73 14.74 -12.91
CA SER A 7 74.45 15.10 -11.66
C SER A 7 74.60 16.64 -11.45
N PRO A 8 74.79 17.12 -10.20
CA PRO A 8 74.73 18.53 -9.76
C PRO A 8 76.14 19.12 -9.53
N PRO A 9 76.41 20.08 -8.60
CA PRO A 9 75.89 21.44 -8.35
C PRO A 9 77.00 22.51 -8.53
N ARG A 10 76.70 23.82 -8.48
CA ARG A 10 77.73 24.86 -8.23
C ARG A 10 77.42 25.68 -6.99
N ARG A 11 78.28 25.47 -5.99
CA ARG A 11 78.47 26.29 -4.80
C ARG A 11 79.05 27.64 -5.21
N LEU A 12 78.53 28.73 -4.63
CA LEU A 12 79.37 29.90 -4.35
C LEU A 12 79.38 30.13 -2.85
N ARG A 13 80.55 29.91 -2.25
CA ARG A 13 80.91 30.39 -0.91
C ARG A 13 81.43 31.81 -1.09
N ILE A 14 80.92 32.76 -0.33
CA ILE A 14 81.70 33.90 0.13
C ILE A 14 81.61 33.91 1.65
N ARG A 15 82.78 34.04 2.26
CA ARG A 15 83.07 33.92 3.68
C ARG A 15 83.68 35.23 4.14
N HIS A 16 83.45 35.53 5.43
CA HIS A 16 84.18 36.44 6.34
C HIS A 16 83.66 37.88 6.40
N ALA A 17 83.55 38.53 7.57
CA ALA A 17 83.60 38.13 8.98
C ALA A 17 83.20 39.36 9.85
N LEU A 18 82.95 39.10 11.13
CA LEU A 18 83.21 39.94 12.33
C LEU A 18 82.02 40.47 13.17
N THR A 19 81.99 39.87 14.37
CA THR A 19 81.77 40.43 15.72
C THR A 19 80.39 40.84 16.23
N ALA A 20 79.85 39.93 17.05
CA ALA A 20 79.47 40.09 18.47
C ALA A 20 78.49 41.20 18.89
N LEU A 21 77.31 40.79 19.35
CA LEU A 21 76.89 41.05 20.74
C LEU A 21 75.78 40.07 21.16
N VAL A 22 76.06 39.30 22.21
CA VAL A 22 75.11 38.47 22.95
C VAL A 22 74.14 39.38 23.67
N HIS A 23 72.82 39.23 23.50
CA HIS A 23 71.81 39.53 24.53
C HIS A 23 70.61 38.58 24.37
N THR A 24 70.29 37.94 25.48
CA THR A 24 69.25 36.93 25.70
C THR A 24 67.84 37.51 25.52
N ALA A 25 67.00 36.86 24.70
CA ALA A 25 65.55 37.03 24.76
C ALA A 25 64.86 35.71 24.39
N LEU A 26 64.61 34.88 25.40
CA LEU A 26 63.59 33.84 25.36
C LEU A 26 62.22 34.53 25.41
N LEU A 27 61.47 34.51 24.31
CA LEU A 27 60.06 34.87 24.29
C LEU A 27 59.33 33.97 23.28
N LEU A 28 58.86 32.84 23.82
CA LEU A 28 57.57 32.19 23.52
C LEU A 28 57.04 32.36 22.08
N CYS A 29 57.48 31.46 21.18
CA CYS A 29 56.58 31.00 20.11
C CYS A 29 55.46 30.18 20.76
N ALA A 30 54.38 30.84 21.18
CA ALA A 30 53.11 30.16 21.36
C ALA A 30 52.69 29.62 19.99
N PRO A 31 52.28 28.34 19.86
CA PRO A 31 51.57 27.92 18.67
C PRO A 31 50.33 28.82 18.56
N ALA A 32 50.08 29.38 17.38
CA ALA A 32 48.80 30.00 17.10
C ALA A 32 47.72 28.93 17.31
N VAL A 33 47.09 28.95 18.48
CA VAL A 33 45.83 28.26 18.71
C VAL A 33 44.88 28.92 17.72
N GLY A 34 44.54 28.21 16.65
CA GLY A 34 43.53 28.66 15.71
C GLY A 34 42.30 29.05 16.52
N GLN A 35 41.92 30.32 16.44
CA GLN A 35 40.74 30.83 17.11
C GLN A 35 39.57 30.05 16.52
N ALA A 36 39.06 29.07 17.27
CA ALA A 36 37.88 28.32 16.85
C ALA A 36 36.79 29.35 16.58
N ALA A 37 36.29 29.36 15.35
CA ALA A 37 35.30 30.35 14.95
C ALA A 37 34.10 30.29 15.91
N GLU A 38 33.77 31.42 16.53
CA GLU A 38 32.76 31.44 17.58
C GLU A 38 31.38 31.05 17.03
N PRO A 39 30.60 30.24 17.77
CA PRO A 39 29.23 29.95 17.41
C PRO A 39 28.40 31.23 17.37
N PHE A 40 27.27 31.19 16.66
CA PHE A 40 26.31 32.29 16.63
C PHE A 40 25.87 32.66 18.08
N PRO A 41 25.80 33.95 18.43
CA PRO A 41 25.41 34.38 19.77
C PRO A 41 24.09 33.76 20.24
N GLY A 42 24.08 33.23 21.47
CA GLY A 42 22.91 32.55 22.03
C GLY A 42 22.74 31.08 21.61
N THR A 43 23.75 30.49 20.97
CA THR A 43 23.77 29.07 20.59
C THR A 43 24.94 28.33 21.23
N GLN A 44 24.80 27.01 21.37
CA GLN A 44 25.92 26.14 21.75
C GLN A 44 26.79 25.82 20.51
N PRO A 45 28.07 25.45 20.68
CA PRO A 45 28.88 24.96 19.57
C PRO A 45 28.26 23.73 18.90
N LEU A 46 28.17 23.72 17.56
CA LEU A 46 27.77 22.54 16.79
C LEU A 46 28.94 21.57 16.64
N THR A 47 28.89 20.47 17.38
CA THR A 47 29.91 19.40 17.38
C THR A 47 29.56 18.22 16.47
N MET A 48 28.37 18.22 15.84
CA MET A 48 27.99 17.16 14.92
C MET A 48 28.86 17.20 13.65
N GLU A 49 29.35 16.04 13.25
CA GLU A 49 30.21 15.85 12.08
C GLU A 49 29.54 14.95 11.03
N GLY A 50 30.12 14.87 9.84
CA GLY A 50 29.60 14.06 8.73
C GLY A 50 28.44 14.71 7.97
N ASP A 51 27.62 13.87 7.35
CA ASP A 51 26.47 14.30 6.56
C ASP A 51 25.23 14.47 7.46
N LEU A 52 24.89 15.73 7.75
CA LEU A 52 23.72 16.07 8.56
C LEU A 52 22.39 15.79 7.84
N ALA A 53 22.37 15.77 6.50
CA ALA A 53 21.18 15.39 5.75
C ALA A 53 20.86 13.91 5.97
N ALA A 54 21.86 13.05 5.80
CA ALA A 54 21.72 11.61 6.02
C ALA A 54 21.36 11.28 7.49
N GLN A 55 21.97 11.99 8.46
CA GLN A 55 21.63 11.84 9.87
C GLN A 55 20.19 12.27 10.18
N LEU A 56 19.72 13.37 9.56
CA LEU A 56 18.34 13.81 9.67
C LEU A 56 17.38 12.75 9.13
N VAL A 57 17.61 12.26 7.91
CA VAL A 57 16.77 11.23 7.28
C VAL A 57 16.72 9.98 8.16
N GLY A 58 17.86 9.46 8.61
CA GLY A 58 17.88 8.31 9.50
C GLY A 58 17.21 8.57 10.86
N GLY A 59 17.21 9.82 11.34
CA GLY A 59 16.47 10.24 12.52
C GLY A 59 14.95 10.23 12.31
N ILE A 60 14.49 10.71 11.15
CA ILE A 60 13.09 10.67 10.72
C ILE A 60 12.62 9.22 10.60
N ASP A 61 13.43 8.33 10.00
CA ASP A 61 13.10 6.91 9.87
C ASP A 61 12.84 6.27 11.25
N ARG A 62 13.78 6.44 12.21
CA ARG A 62 13.62 5.93 13.58
C ARG A 62 12.38 6.50 14.27
N TYR A 63 12.06 7.77 14.02
CA TYR A 63 10.87 8.40 14.58
C TYR A 63 9.58 7.79 13.99
N LEU A 64 9.51 7.63 12.67
CA LEU A 64 8.34 7.05 11.99
C LEU A 64 8.17 5.56 12.34
N ASP A 65 9.25 4.79 12.47
CA ASP A 65 9.22 3.40 12.90
C ASP A 65 8.57 3.24 14.28
N ARG A 66 8.90 4.13 15.23
CA ARG A 66 8.24 4.14 16.55
C ARG A 66 6.75 4.47 16.44
N LEU A 67 6.38 5.46 15.65
CA LEU A 67 4.97 5.80 15.44
C LEU A 67 4.19 4.63 14.82
N LEU A 68 4.79 3.90 13.89
CA LEU A 68 4.18 2.70 13.30
C LEU A 68 4.04 1.57 14.33
N ALA A 69 5.05 1.34 15.16
CA ALA A 69 4.99 0.36 16.24
C ALA A 69 3.90 0.71 17.28
N ASP A 70 3.68 1.99 17.55
CA ASP A 70 2.66 2.48 18.48
C ASP A 70 1.25 2.63 17.86
N ALA A 71 1.12 2.58 16.53
CA ALA A 71 -0.15 2.76 15.83
C ALA A 71 -1.30 1.87 16.34
N PRO A 72 -1.11 0.58 16.69
CA PRO A 72 -2.17 -0.25 17.27
C PRO A 72 -2.78 0.33 18.56
N ASN A 73 -1.99 1.01 19.40
CA ASN A 73 -2.47 1.61 20.64
C ASN A 73 -3.37 2.83 20.34
N HIS A 74 -2.99 3.64 19.35
CA HIS A 74 -3.74 4.82 18.93
C HIS A 74 -5.05 4.49 18.22
N ARG A 75 -5.13 3.34 17.53
CA ARG A 75 -6.35 2.91 16.82
C ARG A 75 -7.56 2.72 17.72
N THR A 76 -7.37 2.38 19.01
CA THR A 76 -8.46 2.16 19.96
C THR A 76 -9.48 3.31 20.01
N ARG A 77 -9.03 4.56 19.79
CA ARG A 77 -9.92 5.74 19.74
C ARG A 77 -10.96 5.68 18.62
N TRP A 78 -10.65 4.97 17.53
CA TRP A 78 -11.53 4.75 16.37
C TRP A 78 -12.35 3.46 16.50
N TRP A 79 -12.13 2.70 17.58
CA TRP A 79 -12.78 1.42 17.86
C TRP A 79 -13.31 1.36 19.30
N PRO A 80 -14.23 2.28 19.67
CA PRO A 80 -14.84 2.25 21.00
C PRO A 80 -15.62 0.95 21.19
N ARG A 81 -15.51 0.37 22.39
CA ARG A 81 -16.14 -0.89 22.76
C ARG A 81 -17.00 -0.71 24.00
N GLU A 82 -18.24 -1.20 23.94
CA GLU A 82 -19.14 -1.23 25.09
C GLU A 82 -19.20 -2.65 25.66
N THR A 83 -18.50 -2.91 26.76
CA THR A 83 -18.31 -4.26 27.30
C THR A 83 -19.28 -4.63 28.41
N SER A 84 -20.42 -3.92 28.52
CA SER A 84 -21.42 -4.14 29.58
C SER A 84 -22.20 -5.45 29.40
N SER A 85 -22.31 -5.94 28.17
CA SER A 85 -22.91 -7.22 27.79
C SER A 85 -22.41 -7.67 26.41
N PRO A 86 -22.50 -8.97 26.05
CA PRO A 86 -22.20 -9.45 24.71
C PRO A 86 -22.99 -8.71 23.60
N GLU A 87 -24.26 -8.39 23.85
CA GLU A 87 -25.12 -7.67 22.92
C GLU A 87 -24.67 -6.21 22.72
N ALA A 88 -24.33 -5.52 23.81
CA ALA A 88 -23.81 -4.15 23.75
C ALA A 88 -22.47 -4.11 23.00
N LEU A 89 -21.60 -5.10 23.24
CA LEU A 89 -20.32 -5.21 22.54
C LEU A 89 -20.53 -5.38 21.04
N LEU A 90 -21.34 -6.36 20.64
CA LEU A 90 -21.64 -6.60 19.22
C LEU A 90 -22.21 -5.35 18.54
N LYS A 91 -23.15 -4.67 19.20
CA LYS A 91 -23.75 -3.42 18.69
C LYS A 91 -22.72 -2.31 18.54
N SER A 92 -21.82 -2.13 19.51
CA SER A 92 -20.75 -1.12 19.44
C SER A 92 -19.76 -1.39 18.29
N ILE A 93 -19.39 -2.65 18.07
CA ILE A 93 -18.51 -3.09 16.97
C ILE A 93 -19.20 -2.86 15.62
N GLN A 94 -20.47 -3.26 15.47
CA GLN A 94 -21.22 -3.08 14.22
C GLN A 94 -21.39 -1.60 13.86
N THR A 95 -21.72 -0.75 14.85
CA THR A 95 -21.86 0.69 14.66
C THR A 95 -20.54 1.33 14.22
N THR A 96 -19.45 0.94 14.88
CA THR A 96 -18.09 1.38 14.53
C THR A 96 -17.71 0.90 13.13
N ALA A 97 -17.98 -0.37 12.81
CA ALA A 97 -17.68 -0.97 11.53
C ALA A 97 -18.40 -0.26 10.39
N GLU A 98 -19.64 0.21 10.57
CA GLU A 98 -20.34 0.97 9.53
C GLU A 98 -19.67 2.32 9.24
N THR A 99 -19.31 3.06 10.30
CA THR A 99 -18.58 4.33 10.14
C THR A 99 -17.22 4.12 9.48
N ASN A 100 -16.48 3.12 9.95
CA ASN A 100 -15.16 2.80 9.42
C ASN A 100 -15.22 2.17 8.01
N ARG A 101 -16.33 1.56 7.61
CA ARG A 101 -16.56 1.10 6.22
C ARG A 101 -16.61 2.25 5.23
N VAL A 102 -17.19 3.39 5.62
CA VAL A 102 -17.14 4.61 4.79
C VAL A 102 -15.70 5.08 4.62
N ARG A 103 -14.92 5.13 5.72
CA ARG A 103 -13.50 5.54 5.65
C ARG A 103 -12.66 4.57 4.82
N LEU A 104 -12.80 3.26 5.06
CA LEU A 104 -12.06 2.22 4.34
C LEU A 104 -12.38 2.27 2.84
N ARG A 105 -13.66 2.44 2.48
CA ARG A 105 -14.11 2.61 1.09
C ARG A 105 -13.44 3.81 0.43
N HIS A 106 -13.35 4.93 1.14
CA HIS A 106 -12.74 6.15 0.65
C HIS A 106 -11.24 5.98 0.40
N ILE A 107 -10.47 5.53 1.39
CA ILE A 107 -9.00 5.43 1.27
C ILE A 107 -8.56 4.34 0.29
N LEU A 108 -9.34 3.27 0.10
CA LEU A 108 -9.08 2.26 -0.92
C LEU A 108 -9.42 2.76 -2.34
N GLY A 109 -10.08 3.92 -2.49
CA GLY A 109 -10.53 4.43 -3.78
C GLY A 109 -11.77 3.73 -4.34
N VAL A 110 -12.56 3.05 -3.50
CA VAL A 110 -13.82 2.38 -3.87
C VAL A 110 -14.97 3.40 -3.86
N VAL A 111 -14.78 4.53 -4.54
CA VAL A 111 -15.66 5.71 -4.42
C VAL A 111 -16.62 5.88 -5.60
N ASP A 112 -16.34 5.19 -6.69
CA ASP A 112 -17.11 5.30 -7.93
C ASP A 112 -18.45 4.57 -7.84
N LYS A 113 -19.51 5.22 -8.34
CA LYS A 113 -20.84 4.61 -8.44
C LYS A 113 -20.81 3.54 -9.52
N ARG A 114 -21.04 2.28 -9.14
CA ARG A 114 -21.20 1.17 -10.09
C ARG A 114 -22.46 1.35 -10.93
N GLU A 115 -22.37 0.96 -12.19
CA GLU A 115 -23.48 0.82 -13.11
C GLU A 115 -24.35 -0.39 -12.72
N PRO A 116 -25.63 -0.44 -13.16
CA PRO A 116 -26.41 -1.67 -13.10
C PRO A 116 -25.68 -2.80 -13.83
N VAL A 117 -25.33 -3.85 -13.09
CA VAL A 117 -24.50 -4.93 -13.61
C VAL A 117 -25.24 -5.78 -14.64
N THR A 118 -24.55 -6.08 -15.74
CA THR A 118 -24.97 -7.00 -16.80
C THR A 118 -23.86 -8.01 -17.04
N MET A 119 -24.13 -9.29 -16.75
CA MET A 119 -23.21 -10.40 -17.02
C MET A 119 -23.37 -10.88 -18.46
N ARG A 120 -22.26 -10.99 -19.19
CA ARG A 120 -22.21 -11.47 -20.57
C ARG A 120 -21.37 -12.73 -20.66
N PHE A 121 -21.90 -13.73 -21.35
CA PHE A 121 -21.14 -14.91 -21.74
C PHE A 121 -20.30 -14.58 -22.98
N VAL A 122 -19.00 -14.81 -22.91
CA VAL A 122 -18.06 -14.51 -23.98
C VAL A 122 -17.78 -15.79 -24.77
N ALA A 123 -18.20 -15.81 -26.03
CA ALA A 123 -17.92 -16.91 -26.95
C ALA A 123 -16.88 -16.49 -27.99
N PRO A 124 -15.93 -17.37 -28.37
CA PRO A 124 -15.06 -17.15 -29.51
C PRO A 124 -15.87 -17.05 -30.81
N VAL A 125 -15.61 -16.05 -31.64
CA VAL A 125 -16.25 -15.89 -32.96
C VAL A 125 -15.23 -16.25 -34.06
N GLY A 126 -15.58 -17.18 -34.95
CA GLY A 126 -14.75 -17.58 -36.08
C GLY A 126 -15.46 -18.53 -37.06
N THR A 127 -14.98 -18.60 -38.31
CA THR A 127 -15.62 -19.36 -39.40
C THR A 127 -15.53 -20.89 -39.26
N ASN A 128 -14.71 -21.40 -38.33
CA ASN A 128 -14.49 -22.83 -38.07
C ASN A 128 -14.87 -23.27 -36.64
N VAL A 129 -15.66 -22.47 -35.91
CA VAL A 129 -16.09 -22.84 -34.55
C VAL A 129 -17.40 -23.63 -34.65
N ALA A 130 -17.38 -24.91 -34.28
CA ALA A 130 -18.59 -25.73 -34.18
C ALA A 130 -19.59 -25.06 -33.24
N GLN A 131 -20.86 -24.97 -33.68
CA GLN A 131 -22.03 -24.39 -33.00
C GLN A 131 -21.79 -23.79 -31.60
N ASN A 132 -21.36 -22.52 -31.58
CA ASN A 132 -21.61 -21.47 -30.59
C ASN A 132 -22.05 -21.91 -29.17
N THR A 133 -21.22 -22.64 -28.43
CA THR A 133 -21.39 -22.80 -26.98
C THR A 133 -20.37 -21.92 -26.26
N ALA A 134 -20.83 -20.98 -25.44
CA ALA A 134 -19.97 -20.22 -24.53
C ALA A 134 -19.30 -21.09 -23.44
N GLU A 135 -19.62 -22.39 -23.41
CA GLU A 135 -19.00 -23.40 -22.55
C GLU A 135 -17.56 -23.65 -23.02
N LEU A 136 -16.59 -23.38 -22.13
CA LEU A 136 -15.16 -23.54 -22.35
C LEU A 136 -14.63 -24.88 -21.85
N GLY A 137 -15.32 -25.48 -20.89
CA GLY A 137 -14.92 -26.76 -20.33
C GLY A 137 -15.97 -27.36 -19.40
N ARG A 138 -15.73 -28.61 -19.04
CA ARG A 138 -16.62 -29.39 -18.17
C ARG A 138 -15.80 -30.17 -17.16
N GLY A 139 -16.20 -30.10 -15.90
CA GLY A 139 -15.65 -30.95 -14.83
C GLY A 139 -16.72 -31.85 -14.24
N PRO A 140 -16.40 -32.61 -13.17
CA PRO A 140 -17.36 -33.47 -12.50
C PRO A 140 -18.51 -32.66 -11.87
N GLY A 141 -19.67 -32.62 -12.55
CA GLY A 141 -20.91 -32.00 -12.06
C GLY A 141 -21.02 -30.48 -12.26
N TYR A 142 -20.18 -29.88 -13.10
CA TYR A 142 -20.25 -28.45 -13.42
C TYR A 142 -19.71 -28.12 -14.83
N ARG A 143 -20.13 -26.98 -15.36
CA ARG A 143 -19.71 -26.39 -16.64
C ARG A 143 -18.98 -25.07 -16.43
N VAL A 144 -17.99 -24.77 -17.26
CA VAL A 144 -17.16 -23.56 -17.20
C VAL A 144 -17.49 -22.65 -18.37
N TYR A 145 -17.69 -21.36 -18.10
CA TYR A 145 -17.97 -20.34 -19.11
C TYR A 145 -17.03 -19.15 -18.97
N ALA A 146 -16.63 -18.53 -20.08
CA ALA A 146 -16.01 -17.20 -20.02
C ALA A 146 -17.09 -16.14 -19.85
N VAL A 147 -16.83 -15.19 -18.96
CA VAL A 147 -17.78 -14.12 -18.65
C VAL A 147 -17.09 -12.76 -18.54
N ALA A 148 -17.86 -11.72 -18.84
CA ALA A 148 -17.50 -10.32 -18.63
C ALA A 148 -18.68 -9.55 -18.05
N TRP A 149 -18.43 -8.54 -17.21
CA TRP A 149 -19.47 -7.70 -16.62
C TRP A 149 -19.03 -6.25 -16.52
N ASN A 150 -19.97 -5.32 -16.76
CA ASN A 150 -19.71 -3.89 -16.61
C ASN A 150 -19.60 -3.49 -15.13
N VAL A 151 -18.78 -2.47 -14.85
CA VAL A 151 -18.57 -1.93 -13.51
C VAL A 151 -18.87 -0.43 -13.47
N PHE A 152 -18.08 0.40 -14.16
CA PHE A 152 -18.34 1.82 -14.38
C PHE A 152 -17.43 2.38 -15.46
N ARG A 153 -17.90 3.37 -16.23
CA ARG A 153 -17.07 4.18 -17.17
C ARG A 153 -16.16 3.32 -18.06
N GLY A 154 -16.69 2.24 -18.60
CA GLY A 154 -15.95 1.32 -19.48
C GLY A 154 -14.95 0.39 -18.77
N VAL A 155 -14.81 0.48 -17.45
CA VAL A 155 -14.15 -0.56 -16.64
C VAL A 155 -15.06 -1.78 -16.54
N GLU A 156 -14.51 -2.93 -16.89
CA GLU A 156 -15.20 -4.22 -16.85
C GLU A 156 -14.43 -5.23 -15.99
N GLY A 157 -15.15 -6.15 -15.38
CA GLY A 157 -14.57 -7.40 -14.89
C GLY A 157 -14.62 -8.47 -15.98
N GLU A 158 -13.59 -9.31 -16.05
CA GLU A 158 -13.54 -10.48 -16.92
C GLU A 158 -13.09 -11.69 -16.09
N GLY A 159 -13.52 -12.90 -16.45
CA GLY A 159 -13.19 -14.09 -15.68
C GLY A 159 -13.87 -15.35 -16.20
N LEU A 160 -13.96 -16.35 -15.32
CA LEU A 160 -14.67 -17.61 -15.57
C LEU A 160 -15.84 -17.76 -14.59
N LEU A 161 -16.93 -18.37 -15.07
CA LEU A 161 -18.07 -18.77 -14.25
C LEU A 161 -18.22 -20.29 -14.31
N LEU A 162 -18.14 -20.95 -13.15
CA LEU A 162 -18.38 -22.37 -12.99
C LEU A 162 -19.81 -22.53 -12.49
N VAL A 163 -20.64 -23.22 -13.26
CA VAL A 163 -22.06 -23.43 -12.98
C VAL A 163 -22.29 -24.91 -12.73
N PRO A 164 -22.78 -25.32 -11.54
CA PRO A 164 -23.12 -26.71 -11.29
C PRO A 164 -24.24 -27.18 -12.22
N ASP A 165 -24.28 -28.49 -12.51
CA ASP A 165 -25.32 -29.06 -13.39
C ASP A 165 -26.71 -29.07 -12.72
N GLY A 166 -26.74 -29.06 -11.38
CA GLY A 166 -27.95 -28.90 -10.57
C GLY A 166 -28.10 -27.50 -9.96
N GLU A 167 -28.99 -27.36 -8.98
CA GLU A 167 -29.14 -26.11 -8.23
C GLU A 167 -27.85 -25.76 -7.47
N SER A 168 -27.46 -24.49 -7.54
CA SER A 168 -26.29 -23.98 -6.81
C SER A 168 -26.53 -24.07 -5.30
N ARG A 169 -25.60 -24.69 -4.58
CA ARG A 169 -25.66 -24.79 -3.12
C ARG A 169 -25.23 -23.51 -2.41
N ALA A 170 -24.37 -22.72 -3.05
CA ALA A 170 -23.91 -21.42 -2.59
C ALA A 170 -23.25 -20.69 -3.77
N ASP A 171 -23.25 -19.37 -3.71
CA ASP A 171 -22.56 -18.53 -4.69
C ASP A 171 -21.24 -18.07 -4.11
N ILE A 172 -20.13 -18.27 -4.82
CA ILE A 172 -18.80 -17.92 -4.32
C ILE A 172 -18.03 -17.11 -5.35
N ILE A 173 -17.44 -16.01 -4.91
CA ILE A 173 -16.40 -15.32 -5.67
C ILE A 173 -15.04 -15.87 -5.21
N ALA A 174 -14.34 -16.57 -6.09
CA ALA A 174 -13.05 -17.21 -5.80
C ALA A 174 -11.93 -16.43 -6.51
N VAL A 175 -11.19 -15.64 -5.76
CA VAL A 175 -10.22 -14.65 -6.28
C VAL A 175 -8.80 -15.23 -6.21
N PRO A 176 -8.16 -15.56 -7.33
CA PRO A 176 -6.78 -16.07 -7.33
C PRO A 176 -5.77 -14.99 -6.95
N ASP A 177 -4.51 -15.37 -6.70
CA ASP A 177 -3.42 -14.40 -6.71
C ASP A 177 -3.29 -13.79 -8.11
N CYS A 178 -2.79 -12.56 -8.22
CA CYS A 178 -2.80 -11.86 -9.50
C CYS A 178 -1.85 -12.45 -10.55
N ASP A 179 -0.90 -13.31 -10.16
CA ASP A 179 -0.04 -14.03 -11.10
C ASP A 179 -0.62 -15.41 -11.49
N TRP A 180 -1.81 -15.76 -10.98
CA TRP A 180 -2.57 -16.94 -11.37
C TRP A 180 -3.76 -16.54 -12.23
N THR A 181 -3.82 -17.10 -13.44
CA THR A 181 -4.97 -16.90 -14.32
C THR A 181 -6.21 -17.67 -13.81
N PRO A 182 -7.43 -17.19 -14.09
CA PRO A 182 -8.66 -17.95 -13.86
C PRO A 182 -8.61 -19.38 -14.41
N GLU A 183 -8.03 -19.58 -15.59
CA GLU A 183 -7.91 -20.88 -16.25
C GLU A 183 -7.00 -21.83 -15.45
N GLN A 184 -5.94 -21.32 -14.81
CA GLN A 184 -5.03 -22.10 -13.97
C GLN A 184 -5.68 -22.54 -12.65
N VAL A 185 -6.33 -21.63 -11.93
CA VAL A 185 -6.96 -21.94 -10.63
C VAL A 185 -8.21 -22.84 -10.77
N VAL A 186 -8.79 -22.89 -11.97
CA VAL A 186 -9.86 -23.84 -12.33
C VAL A 186 -9.32 -25.19 -12.82
N GLY A 187 -8.03 -25.26 -13.20
CA GLY A 187 -7.40 -26.49 -13.68
C GLY A 187 -7.63 -26.81 -15.16
N LEU A 188 -8.00 -25.81 -15.98
CA LEU A 188 -8.10 -25.96 -17.45
C LEU A 188 -6.74 -25.87 -18.14
N VAL A 189 -5.76 -25.24 -17.49
CA VAL A 189 -4.36 -25.15 -17.95
C VAL A 189 -3.41 -25.39 -16.77
N PRO A 190 -2.17 -25.84 -17.00
CA PRO A 190 -1.20 -26.06 -15.93
C PRO A 190 -0.73 -24.75 -15.28
N GLY A 191 -0.30 -24.83 -14.01
CA GLY A 191 0.30 -23.71 -13.27
C GLY A 191 -0.05 -23.69 -11.79
N VAL A 192 -1.16 -24.32 -11.41
CA VAL A 192 -1.62 -24.47 -10.02
C VAL A 192 -1.91 -25.96 -9.76
N SER A 193 -1.43 -26.50 -8.64
CA SER A 193 -1.66 -27.90 -8.27
C SER A 193 -3.14 -28.17 -8.00
N ALA A 194 -3.58 -29.42 -8.14
CA ALA A 194 -5.00 -29.77 -8.01
C ALA A 194 -5.55 -29.43 -6.61
N GLU A 195 -4.73 -29.58 -5.59
CA GLU A 195 -5.02 -29.29 -4.19
C GLU A 195 -5.28 -27.79 -3.97
N GLN A 196 -4.59 -26.93 -4.73
CA GLN A 196 -4.69 -25.47 -4.66
C GLN A 196 -5.71 -24.87 -5.64
N GLN A 197 -6.35 -25.68 -6.49
CA GLN A 197 -7.43 -25.25 -7.40
C GLN A 197 -8.74 -25.01 -6.61
N PHE A 198 -8.72 -24.13 -5.62
CA PHE A 198 -9.84 -23.93 -4.69
C PHE A 198 -11.13 -23.52 -5.40
N ALA A 199 -11.06 -22.77 -6.50
CA ALA A 199 -12.23 -22.43 -7.31
C ALA A 199 -12.91 -23.68 -7.90
N ARG A 200 -12.11 -24.60 -8.45
CA ARG A 200 -12.58 -25.89 -8.94
C ARG A 200 -13.16 -26.76 -7.83
N ARG A 201 -12.46 -26.88 -6.69
CA ARG A 201 -12.89 -27.72 -5.56
C ARG A 201 -14.22 -27.26 -4.98
N LEU A 202 -14.47 -25.95 -4.96
CA LEU A 202 -15.76 -25.38 -4.56
C LEU A 202 -16.87 -25.68 -5.57
N ALA A 203 -16.57 -25.66 -6.88
CA ALA A 203 -17.53 -26.05 -7.91
C ALA A 203 -17.87 -27.55 -7.84
N GLU A 204 -16.88 -28.42 -7.63
CA GLU A 204 -17.06 -29.85 -7.37
C GLU A 204 -17.92 -30.09 -6.11
N ALA A 205 -17.87 -29.17 -5.13
CA ALA A 205 -18.73 -29.21 -3.95
C ALA A 205 -20.19 -28.72 -4.21
N GLY A 206 -20.54 -28.39 -5.46
CA GLY A 206 -21.87 -27.98 -5.90
C GLY A 206 -22.13 -26.47 -5.80
N CYS A 207 -21.10 -25.64 -5.66
CA CYS A 207 -21.24 -24.19 -5.65
C CYS A 207 -21.18 -23.62 -7.08
N ARG A 208 -21.91 -22.52 -7.32
CA ARG A 208 -21.63 -21.64 -8.46
C ARG A 208 -20.47 -20.74 -8.09
N VAL A 209 -19.40 -20.77 -8.89
CA VAL A 209 -18.14 -20.08 -8.57
C VAL A 209 -17.79 -19.11 -9.68
N LEU A 210 -17.65 -17.83 -9.33
CA LEU A 210 -17.11 -16.80 -10.23
C LEU A 210 -15.63 -16.58 -9.90
N VAL A 211 -14.77 -16.66 -10.93
CA VAL A 211 -13.32 -16.50 -10.82
C VAL A 211 -12.89 -15.28 -11.63
N PRO A 212 -12.67 -14.12 -11.01
CA PRO A 212 -12.24 -12.91 -11.70
C PRO A 212 -10.77 -12.99 -12.12
N ALA A 213 -10.43 -12.38 -13.26
CA ALA A 213 -9.06 -12.08 -13.62
C ALA A 213 -8.58 -10.81 -12.92
N LEU A 214 -7.36 -10.85 -12.40
CA LEU A 214 -6.68 -9.69 -11.80
C LEU A 214 -5.55 -9.19 -12.72
N LEU A 215 -5.05 -8.00 -12.44
CA LEU A 215 -3.85 -7.46 -13.09
C LEU A 215 -2.58 -8.06 -12.47
N ASP A 216 -1.78 -8.73 -13.27
CA ASP A 216 -0.54 -9.40 -12.83
C ASP A 216 0.59 -8.43 -12.45
N ARG A 217 1.64 -8.95 -11.80
CA ARG A 217 2.82 -8.18 -11.36
C ARG A 217 3.87 -7.97 -12.46
N GLY A 218 3.66 -8.50 -13.66
CA GLY A 218 4.57 -8.35 -14.80
C GLY A 218 4.62 -6.91 -15.32
N ASP A 219 5.52 -6.64 -16.25
CA ASP A 219 5.77 -5.31 -16.84
C ASP A 219 5.33 -5.20 -18.31
N ARG A 220 4.73 -6.26 -18.87
CA ARG A 220 4.50 -6.41 -20.31
C ARG A 220 3.75 -5.25 -20.96
N PHE A 221 2.75 -4.71 -20.28
CA PHE A 221 1.96 -3.57 -20.75
C PHE A 221 2.25 -2.28 -19.97
N ALA A 222 3.22 -2.30 -19.05
CA ALA A 222 3.53 -1.18 -18.19
C ALA A 222 3.99 0.04 -18.99
N GLY A 223 3.25 1.13 -18.86
CA GLY A 223 3.55 2.44 -19.43
C GLY A 223 2.35 3.03 -20.16
N ASN A 224 2.61 4.06 -20.96
CA ASN A 224 1.58 4.64 -21.83
C ASN A 224 1.74 4.05 -23.25
N PRO A 225 0.75 3.28 -23.74
CA PRO A 225 0.80 2.68 -25.07
C PRO A 225 1.10 3.70 -26.17
N GLY A 226 2.07 3.39 -27.03
CA GLY A 226 2.46 4.28 -28.14
C GLY A 226 3.28 5.50 -27.72
N VAL A 227 3.54 5.71 -26.42
CA VAL A 227 4.35 6.82 -25.91
C VAL A 227 5.62 6.29 -25.25
N ARG A 228 5.49 5.48 -24.20
CA ARG A 228 6.64 4.98 -23.42
C ARG A 228 6.28 3.74 -22.64
N SER A 229 7.09 2.69 -22.77
CA SER A 229 7.11 1.55 -21.86
C SER A 229 8.01 1.84 -20.65
N VAL A 230 7.67 1.29 -19.49
CA VAL A 230 8.46 1.37 -18.26
C VAL A 230 8.82 -0.02 -17.75
N LYS A 231 9.77 -0.11 -16.82
CA LYS A 231 10.21 -1.37 -16.18
C LYS A 231 9.56 -1.65 -14.83
N GLN A 232 8.61 -0.81 -14.45
CA GLN A 232 7.76 -0.99 -13.28
C GLN A 232 6.75 -2.11 -13.54
N SER A 233 6.25 -2.73 -12.48
CA SER A 233 5.10 -3.63 -12.63
C SER A 233 3.89 -2.88 -13.19
N GLN A 234 2.99 -3.59 -13.87
CA GLN A 234 1.74 -3.03 -14.36
C GLN A 234 0.88 -2.47 -13.22
N ARG A 235 0.84 -3.18 -12.08
CA ARG A 235 0.15 -2.73 -10.86
C ARG A 235 0.75 -1.44 -10.30
N GLU A 236 2.08 -1.32 -10.23
CA GLU A 236 2.74 -0.07 -9.83
C GLU A 236 2.45 1.06 -10.81
N THR A 237 2.51 0.79 -12.11
CA THR A 237 2.25 1.82 -13.13
C THR A 237 0.84 2.37 -12.99
N LEU A 238 -0.14 1.49 -12.79
CA LEU A 238 -1.53 1.91 -12.57
C LEU A 238 -1.72 2.58 -11.21
N TRP A 239 -1.01 2.16 -10.16
CA TRP A 239 -1.01 2.85 -8.88
C TRP A 239 -0.54 4.30 -9.05
N ARG A 240 0.58 4.52 -9.76
CA ARG A 240 1.11 5.87 -10.01
C ARG A 240 0.14 6.74 -10.81
N ALA A 241 -0.56 6.15 -11.78
CA ALA A 241 -1.58 6.85 -12.56
C ALA A 241 -2.86 7.15 -11.76
N SER A 242 -3.26 6.24 -10.86
CA SER A 242 -4.54 6.33 -10.16
C SER A 242 -4.47 7.06 -8.82
N TYR A 243 -3.32 7.02 -8.13
CA TYR A 243 -3.17 7.53 -6.76
C TYR A 243 -3.50 9.01 -6.65
N GLU A 244 -2.96 9.84 -7.55
CA GLU A 244 -3.25 11.28 -7.62
C GLU A 244 -4.73 11.57 -7.94
N MET A 245 -5.41 10.62 -8.59
CA MET A 245 -6.84 10.69 -8.88
C MET A 245 -7.69 10.13 -7.72
N GLY A 246 -7.10 9.77 -6.58
CA GLY A 246 -7.80 9.21 -5.42
C GLY A 246 -8.31 7.77 -5.62
N ARG A 247 -7.72 7.03 -6.57
CA ARG A 247 -8.04 5.61 -6.85
C ARG A 247 -6.82 4.74 -6.62
N THR A 248 -7.05 3.44 -6.38
CA THR A 248 -5.97 2.45 -6.26
C THR A 248 -6.27 1.22 -7.13
N PRO A 249 -5.26 0.43 -7.53
CA PRO A 249 -5.48 -0.85 -8.19
C PRO A 249 -6.38 -1.78 -7.36
N LEU A 250 -6.18 -1.81 -6.03
CA LEU A 250 -7.05 -2.53 -5.09
C LEU A 250 -8.50 -2.05 -5.20
N GLY A 251 -8.72 -0.74 -5.24
CA GLY A 251 -10.05 -0.13 -5.34
C GLY A 251 -10.78 -0.54 -6.62
N TYR A 252 -10.11 -0.51 -7.77
CA TYR A 252 -10.68 -0.97 -9.04
C TYR A 252 -11.05 -2.45 -9.00
N GLU A 253 -10.16 -3.30 -8.50
CA GLU A 253 -10.41 -4.74 -8.43
C GLU A 253 -11.52 -5.07 -7.44
N ILE A 254 -11.56 -4.41 -6.27
CA ILE A 254 -12.68 -4.53 -5.31
C ILE A 254 -13.99 -4.12 -5.97
N GLN A 255 -14.03 -3.04 -6.75
CA GLN A 255 -15.26 -2.65 -7.45
C GLN A 255 -15.73 -3.71 -8.46
N LYS A 256 -14.80 -4.39 -9.14
CA LYS A 256 -15.14 -5.55 -9.99
C LYS A 256 -15.76 -6.68 -9.18
N LEU A 257 -15.22 -6.98 -7.99
CA LEU A 257 -15.77 -8.00 -7.08
C LEU A 257 -17.16 -7.62 -6.55
N LEU A 258 -17.37 -6.34 -6.21
CA LEU A 258 -18.66 -5.85 -5.71
C LEU A 258 -19.73 -5.83 -6.82
N ALA A 259 -19.36 -5.51 -8.07
CA ALA A 259 -20.25 -5.65 -9.22
C ALA A 259 -20.64 -7.12 -9.47
N ALA A 260 -19.68 -8.04 -9.33
CA ALA A 260 -19.96 -9.47 -9.39
C ALA A 260 -20.93 -9.92 -8.29
N ALA A 261 -20.77 -9.41 -7.06
CA ALA A 261 -21.71 -9.67 -5.96
C ALA A 261 -23.10 -9.06 -6.23
N ASP A 262 -23.17 -7.90 -6.88
CA ASP A 262 -24.43 -7.30 -7.35
C ASP A 262 -25.17 -8.26 -8.29
N TRP A 263 -24.46 -8.91 -9.21
CA TRP A 263 -25.06 -9.87 -10.14
C TRP A 263 -25.52 -11.16 -9.44
N LEU A 264 -24.67 -11.75 -8.59
CA LEU A 264 -25.01 -12.96 -7.83
C LEU A 264 -26.23 -12.76 -6.93
N ALA A 265 -26.34 -11.59 -6.29
CA ALA A 265 -27.50 -11.23 -5.48
C ALA A 265 -28.79 -11.18 -6.31
N GLN A 266 -28.75 -10.62 -7.52
CA GLN A 266 -29.91 -10.65 -8.45
C GLN A 266 -30.28 -12.09 -8.83
N GLN A 267 -29.31 -12.97 -9.07
CA GLN A 267 -29.58 -14.36 -9.41
C GLN A 267 -30.24 -15.13 -8.25
N SER A 268 -29.79 -14.90 -7.01
CA SER A 268 -30.40 -15.54 -5.83
C SER A 268 -31.86 -15.13 -5.62
N GLN A 269 -32.19 -13.86 -5.90
CA GLN A 269 -33.57 -13.37 -5.84
C GLN A 269 -34.47 -14.08 -6.87
N ILE A 270 -33.95 -14.34 -8.07
CA ILE A 270 -34.68 -15.05 -9.13
C ILE A 270 -34.90 -16.53 -8.76
N SER A 271 -33.94 -17.16 -8.10
CA SER A 271 -33.98 -18.60 -7.81
C SER A 271 -34.62 -18.97 -6.46
N ASN A 272 -35.24 -18.03 -5.73
CA ASN A 272 -35.79 -18.23 -4.37
C ASN A 272 -34.79 -18.84 -3.34
N LEU A 273 -33.49 -18.80 -3.63
CA LEU A 273 -32.46 -19.24 -2.70
C LEU A 273 -32.23 -18.11 -1.69
N LYS A 274 -32.16 -18.44 -0.39
CA LYS A 274 -31.55 -17.51 0.57
C LYS A 274 -30.11 -17.26 0.08
N SER A 275 -29.81 -16.06 -0.40
CA SER A 275 -28.53 -15.74 -1.02
C SER A 275 -27.37 -16.00 -0.05
N GLN A 276 -26.67 -17.12 -0.23
CA GLN A 276 -25.48 -17.47 0.53
C GLN A 276 -24.27 -17.13 -0.34
N ILE A 277 -23.86 -15.86 -0.29
CA ILE A 277 -22.69 -15.38 -1.04
C ILE A 277 -21.46 -15.51 -0.14
N GLY A 278 -20.46 -16.24 -0.61
CA GLY A 278 -19.12 -16.33 -0.03
C GLY A 278 -18.09 -15.63 -0.90
N ILE A 279 -16.96 -15.30 -0.31
CA ILE A 279 -15.77 -14.86 -1.04
C ILE A 279 -14.54 -15.51 -0.44
N ILE A 280 -13.62 -15.97 -1.27
CA ILE A 280 -12.34 -16.52 -0.85
C ILE A 280 -11.27 -16.06 -1.82
N GLY A 281 -10.06 -15.83 -1.35
CA GLY A 281 -8.94 -15.63 -2.25
C GLY A 281 -7.57 -15.93 -1.66
N TYR A 282 -6.59 -16.00 -2.55
CA TYR A 282 -5.18 -16.25 -2.24
C TYR A 282 -4.30 -15.07 -2.69
N GLY A 283 -3.29 -14.69 -1.89
CA GLY A 283 -2.32 -13.65 -2.27
C GLY A 283 -2.96 -12.26 -2.45
N GLU A 284 -2.80 -11.61 -3.61
CA GLU A 284 -3.59 -10.39 -3.91
C GLU A 284 -5.10 -10.67 -3.80
N GLY A 285 -5.55 -11.82 -4.30
CA GLY A 285 -6.96 -12.20 -4.19
C GLY A 285 -7.42 -12.37 -2.76
N GLY A 286 -6.53 -12.83 -1.86
CA GLY A 286 -6.79 -12.90 -0.43
C GLY A 286 -6.97 -11.53 0.20
N LEU A 287 -6.09 -10.56 -0.16
CA LEU A 287 -6.21 -9.17 0.29
C LEU A 287 -7.49 -8.51 -0.24
N LEU A 288 -7.82 -8.73 -1.52
CA LEU A 288 -9.04 -8.21 -2.13
C LEU A 288 -10.30 -8.83 -1.52
N ALA A 289 -10.30 -10.15 -1.28
CA ALA A 289 -11.39 -10.83 -0.59
C ALA A 289 -11.59 -10.28 0.83
N PHE A 290 -10.49 -10.02 1.53
CA PHE A 290 -10.50 -9.46 2.87
C PHE A 290 -11.13 -8.06 2.90
N TYR A 291 -10.68 -7.16 2.04
CA TYR A 291 -11.27 -5.82 1.94
C TYR A 291 -12.69 -5.82 1.36
N ALA A 292 -13.03 -6.70 0.41
CA ALA A 292 -14.38 -6.80 -0.13
C ALA A 292 -15.38 -7.32 0.92
N GLY A 293 -15.02 -8.36 1.68
CA GLY A 293 -15.77 -8.82 2.86
C GLY A 293 -15.86 -7.73 3.94
N ALA A 294 -14.76 -6.99 4.09
CA ALA A 294 -14.61 -5.68 4.68
C ALA A 294 -15.75 -4.71 4.34
N LEU A 295 -15.97 -4.46 3.06
CA LEU A 295 -16.79 -3.36 2.56
C LEU A 295 -18.25 -3.74 2.27
N ASP A 296 -18.57 -5.02 2.18
CA ASP A 296 -19.89 -5.49 1.77
C ASP A 296 -20.41 -6.59 2.70
N THR A 297 -21.57 -6.34 3.29
CA THR A 297 -22.18 -7.22 4.30
C THR A 297 -22.89 -8.43 3.70
N ARG A 298 -23.04 -8.51 2.38
CA ARG A 298 -23.67 -9.66 1.70
C ARG A 298 -22.80 -10.92 1.74
N PHE A 299 -21.48 -10.76 1.87
CA PHE A 299 -20.57 -11.89 2.02
C PHE A 299 -20.73 -12.51 3.41
N LEU A 300 -21.34 -13.69 3.49
CA LEU A 300 -21.60 -14.41 4.76
C LEU A 300 -20.36 -15.16 5.28
N ALA A 301 -19.44 -15.52 4.38
CA ALA A 301 -18.18 -16.16 4.71
C ALA A 301 -17.06 -15.59 3.84
N VAL A 302 -15.93 -15.26 4.47
CA VAL A 302 -14.75 -14.65 3.86
C VAL A 302 -13.54 -15.51 4.15
N GLY A 303 -12.92 -16.08 3.12
CA GLY A 303 -11.66 -16.82 3.20
C GLY A 303 -10.47 -15.97 2.77
N VAL A 304 -9.48 -15.83 3.64
CA VAL A 304 -8.29 -15.00 3.44
C VAL A 304 -7.05 -15.89 3.49
N CYS A 305 -6.61 -16.38 2.33
CA CYS A 305 -5.42 -17.21 2.20
C CYS A 305 -4.20 -16.36 1.80
N GLY A 306 -3.09 -16.50 2.52
CA GLY A 306 -1.81 -15.91 2.08
C GLY A 306 -1.76 -14.38 2.02
N ALA A 307 -2.51 -13.69 2.89
CA ALA A 307 -2.58 -12.21 2.89
C ALA A 307 -2.57 -11.56 4.29
N PHE A 308 -3.11 -12.24 5.31
CA PHE A 308 -3.24 -11.69 6.67
C PHE A 308 -1.88 -11.59 7.39
N GLY A 309 -1.69 -10.56 8.21
CA GLY A 309 -0.47 -10.36 9.01
C GLY A 309 0.60 -9.51 8.34
N LEU A 310 0.36 -9.01 7.12
CA LEU A 310 1.28 -8.15 6.39
C LEU A 310 0.97 -6.64 6.59
N SER A 311 -0.22 -6.28 7.06
CA SER A 311 -0.66 -4.87 7.15
C SER A 311 0.24 -3.99 8.03
N GLN A 312 0.75 -4.51 9.16
CA GLN A 312 1.63 -3.72 10.06
C GLN A 312 2.99 -3.40 9.45
N ARG A 313 3.37 -4.10 8.38
CA ARG A 313 4.63 -3.92 7.64
C ARG A 313 4.39 -3.18 6.31
N HIS A 314 3.31 -2.40 6.23
CA HIS A 314 2.86 -1.71 5.03
C HIS A 314 3.95 -0.94 4.26
N PRO A 315 4.91 -0.22 4.91
CA PRO A 315 5.97 0.46 4.18
C PRO A 315 6.91 -0.47 3.40
N GLU A 316 7.00 -1.75 3.77
CA GLU A 316 7.81 -2.75 3.07
C GLU A 316 7.05 -3.46 1.94
N LEU A 317 5.73 -3.28 1.87
CA LEU A 317 4.93 -3.90 0.83
C LEU A 317 5.16 -3.19 -0.52
N PRO A 318 4.93 -3.89 -1.65
CA PRO A 318 5.00 -3.25 -2.95
C PRO A 318 4.06 -2.05 -3.02
N ILE A 319 4.49 -0.97 -3.70
CA ILE A 319 3.75 0.30 -3.70
C ILE A 319 2.30 0.18 -4.17
N TYR A 320 1.97 -0.82 -4.99
CA TYR A 320 0.59 -1.08 -5.42
C TYR A 320 -0.34 -1.56 -4.28
N ARG A 321 0.20 -1.96 -3.12
CA ARG A 321 -0.55 -2.20 -1.87
C ARG A 321 -0.56 -0.98 -0.94
N ASN A 322 0.14 0.10 -1.29
CA ASN A 322 0.22 1.30 -0.46
C ASN A 322 -1.11 2.07 -0.48
N VAL A 323 -1.74 2.18 0.68
CA VAL A 323 -2.98 2.91 0.94
C VAL A 323 -2.72 4.00 1.98
N TRP A 324 -2.90 5.25 1.55
CA TRP A 324 -2.77 6.43 2.41
C TRP A 324 -3.73 6.36 3.61
N SER A 325 -3.26 6.76 4.79
CA SER A 325 -4.05 6.83 6.05
C SER A 325 -4.62 5.47 6.54
N LEU A 326 -4.26 4.33 5.92
CA LEU A 326 -4.75 3.01 6.34
C LEU A 326 -4.50 2.71 7.82
N LEU A 327 -3.23 2.80 8.24
CA LEU A 327 -2.81 2.42 9.60
C LEU A 327 -3.31 3.36 10.72
N GLU A 328 -3.92 4.49 10.36
CA GLU A 328 -4.55 5.40 11.32
C GLU A 328 -5.74 4.75 12.02
N ARG A 329 -6.51 3.95 11.28
CA ARG A 329 -7.73 3.30 11.80
C ARG A 329 -7.73 1.79 11.62
N PHE A 330 -6.89 1.25 10.74
CA PHE A 330 -6.97 -0.15 10.31
C PHE A 330 -5.63 -0.85 10.41
N GLY A 331 -5.59 -1.96 11.13
CA GLY A 331 -4.74 -3.11 10.82
C GLY A 331 -5.61 -4.29 10.39
N ASP A 332 -5.01 -5.46 10.24
CA ASP A 332 -5.76 -6.66 9.88
C ASP A 332 -6.82 -7.00 10.94
N ALA A 333 -6.52 -6.86 12.25
CA ALA A 333 -7.51 -7.11 13.29
C ALA A 333 -8.75 -6.20 13.20
N GLU A 334 -8.56 -4.91 12.91
CA GLU A 334 -9.67 -3.95 12.76
C GLU A 334 -10.50 -4.23 11.49
N VAL A 335 -9.86 -4.53 10.36
CA VAL A 335 -10.57 -4.89 9.12
C VAL A 335 -11.36 -6.19 9.33
N ALA A 336 -10.76 -7.18 10.00
CA ALA A 336 -11.42 -8.43 10.33
C ALA A 336 -12.62 -8.25 11.28
N ALA A 337 -12.54 -7.31 12.23
CA ALA A 337 -13.67 -7.01 13.11
C ALA A 337 -14.89 -6.50 12.33
N MET A 338 -14.71 -5.80 11.21
CA MET A 338 -15.80 -5.36 10.34
C MET A 338 -16.53 -6.50 9.61
N ILE A 339 -15.92 -7.69 9.57
CA ILE A 339 -16.53 -8.90 9.02
C ILE A 339 -17.45 -9.54 10.05
N THR A 340 -17.10 -9.47 11.33
CA THR A 340 -17.91 -10.05 12.41
C THR A 340 -19.33 -9.48 12.47
N PRO A 341 -20.35 -10.31 12.80
CA PRO A 341 -20.29 -11.73 13.20
C PRO A 341 -20.31 -12.73 12.02
N ARG A 342 -20.10 -12.27 10.78
CA ARG A 342 -20.04 -13.13 9.59
C ARG A 342 -18.76 -13.99 9.63
N GLY A 343 -18.75 -15.07 8.86
CA GLY A 343 -17.63 -16.01 8.86
C GLY A 343 -16.36 -15.38 8.33
N LEU A 344 -15.26 -15.48 9.08
CA LEU A 344 -13.91 -15.14 8.64
C LEU A 344 -13.01 -16.34 8.88
N ILE A 345 -12.37 -16.82 7.80
CA ILE A 345 -11.38 -17.88 7.83
C ILE A 345 -10.06 -17.26 7.36
N VAL A 346 -9.07 -17.22 8.23
CA VAL A 346 -7.70 -16.80 7.90
C VAL A 346 -6.85 -18.05 7.74
N GLU A 347 -6.16 -18.20 6.62
CA GLU A 347 -5.26 -19.32 6.39
C GLU A 347 -3.81 -18.85 6.36
N HIS A 348 -3.01 -19.40 7.29
CA HIS A 348 -1.56 -19.31 7.26
C HIS A 348 -1.00 -20.55 6.54
N GLY A 349 -1.03 -20.51 5.20
CA GLY A 349 -0.42 -21.51 4.33
C GLY A 349 0.69 -20.88 3.49
N GLN A 350 0.59 -21.00 2.18
CA GLN A 350 1.41 -20.29 1.21
C GLN A 350 1.10 -18.79 1.22
N TYR A 351 2.11 -17.98 0.91
CA TYR A 351 1.99 -16.54 0.63
C TYR A 351 2.70 -16.27 -0.70
N PRO A 352 2.27 -15.27 -1.49
CA PRO A 352 3.03 -14.85 -2.65
C PRO A 352 4.37 -14.27 -2.19
N GLU A 353 5.44 -14.59 -2.92
CA GLU A 353 6.77 -14.04 -2.70
C GLU A 353 7.17 -13.18 -3.90
N ALA A 354 7.53 -11.92 -3.66
CA ALA A 354 7.92 -10.99 -4.70
C ALA A 354 8.93 -9.99 -4.13
N THR A 355 9.88 -9.56 -4.95
CA THR A 355 10.82 -8.47 -4.60
C THR A 355 10.86 -7.48 -5.74
N HIS A 356 10.51 -6.23 -5.45
CA HIS A 356 10.63 -5.08 -6.33
C HIS A 356 11.82 -4.24 -5.86
N THR A 357 12.66 -3.85 -6.80
CA THR A 357 13.81 -2.97 -6.55
C THR A 357 13.54 -1.59 -7.13
N ASP A 358 14.37 -0.64 -6.78
CA ASP A 358 14.38 0.70 -7.37
C ASP A 358 15.00 0.73 -8.79
N GLN A 359 15.54 -0.39 -9.26
CA GLN A 359 16.13 -0.50 -10.59
C GLN A 359 15.08 -0.23 -11.67
N GLY A 360 15.43 0.61 -12.65
CA GLY A 360 14.50 1.02 -13.70
C GLY A 360 13.43 2.03 -13.24
N GLY A 361 13.61 2.64 -12.06
CA GLY A 361 12.71 3.66 -11.51
C GLY A 361 11.46 3.10 -10.84
N GLY A 362 11.50 1.84 -10.40
CA GLY A 362 10.46 1.21 -9.58
C GLY A 362 10.49 1.69 -8.14
N ALA A 363 9.42 1.40 -7.39
CA ALA A 363 9.42 1.56 -5.94
C ALA A 363 9.88 0.25 -5.28
N PRO A 364 10.82 0.28 -4.32
CA PRO A 364 11.22 -0.91 -3.61
C PRO A 364 10.05 -1.45 -2.76
N GLY A 365 9.97 -2.77 -2.66
CA GLY A 365 8.95 -3.44 -1.83
C GLY A 365 8.98 -4.95 -2.02
N ARG A 366 8.41 -5.69 -1.06
CA ARG A 366 8.44 -7.15 -1.09
C ARG A 366 7.19 -7.79 -0.51
N LEU A 367 6.92 -9.01 -0.97
CA LEU A 367 5.95 -9.93 -0.38
C LEU A 367 6.70 -11.16 0.12
N TRP A 368 6.29 -11.68 1.27
CA TRP A 368 6.88 -12.84 1.91
C TRP A 368 5.84 -13.57 2.75
N ARG A 369 6.16 -14.80 3.18
CA ARG A 369 5.39 -15.51 4.19
C ARG A 369 5.74 -14.99 5.60
N PRO A 370 4.84 -14.30 6.32
CA PRO A 370 5.11 -13.85 7.68
C PRO A 370 5.28 -15.04 8.63
N ALA A 371 5.97 -14.83 9.75
CA ALA A 371 6.08 -15.86 10.79
C ALA A 371 4.69 -16.18 11.37
N LEU A 372 4.42 -17.46 11.64
CA LEU A 372 3.14 -17.90 12.18
C LEU A 372 2.80 -17.16 13.49
N THR A 373 3.80 -16.91 14.34
CA THR A 373 3.64 -16.17 15.60
C THR A 373 3.13 -14.74 15.42
N ASP A 374 3.48 -14.08 14.32
CA ASP A 374 3.02 -12.72 14.04
C ASP A 374 1.55 -12.74 13.59
N VAL A 375 1.18 -13.72 12.78
CA VAL A 375 -0.21 -13.95 12.34
C VAL A 375 -1.10 -14.34 13.51
N GLN A 376 -0.64 -15.26 14.37
CA GLN A 376 -1.34 -15.66 15.60
C GLN A 376 -1.58 -14.45 16.51
N ARG A 377 -0.56 -13.61 16.73
CA ARG A 377 -0.68 -12.41 17.57
C ARG A 377 -1.71 -11.41 17.04
N GLU A 378 -1.72 -11.16 15.73
CA GLU A 378 -2.71 -10.24 15.14
C GLU A 378 -4.12 -10.85 15.14
N PHE A 379 -4.25 -12.18 14.97
CA PHE A 379 -5.52 -12.88 15.09
C PHE A 379 -6.04 -12.90 16.53
N GLU A 380 -5.18 -13.07 17.54
CA GLU A 380 -5.51 -12.93 18.96
C GLU A 380 -5.95 -11.50 19.29
N ARG A 381 -5.36 -10.49 18.65
CA ARG A 381 -5.79 -9.10 18.76
C ARG A 381 -7.23 -8.92 18.25
N LEU A 382 -7.57 -9.55 17.12
CA LEU A 382 -8.96 -9.63 16.64
C LEU A 382 -9.86 -10.32 17.66
N GLU A 383 -9.47 -11.49 18.17
CA GLU A 383 -10.23 -12.25 19.17
C GLU A 383 -10.53 -11.39 20.41
N ALA A 384 -9.54 -10.65 20.91
CA ALA A 384 -9.70 -9.73 22.02
C ALA A 384 -10.57 -8.50 21.69
N LEU A 385 -10.46 -7.96 20.48
CA LEU A 385 -11.24 -6.81 20.02
C LEU A 385 -12.73 -7.12 20.02
N VAL A 386 -13.11 -8.32 19.58
CA VAL A 386 -14.51 -8.76 19.45
C VAL A 386 -15.00 -9.66 20.58
N GLN A 387 -14.16 -9.92 21.59
CA GLN A 387 -14.38 -10.91 22.66
C GLN A 387 -14.89 -12.24 22.09
N ALA A 388 -14.12 -12.78 21.14
CA ALA A 388 -14.50 -13.98 20.43
C ALA A 388 -14.71 -15.16 21.40
N PRO A 389 -15.66 -16.05 21.12
CA PRO A 389 -15.81 -17.28 21.88
C PRO A 389 -14.55 -18.16 21.79
N PRO A 390 -14.34 -19.07 22.76
CA PRO A 390 -13.22 -20.01 22.74
C PRO A 390 -13.13 -20.77 21.42
N ARG A 391 -11.91 -21.05 20.96
CA ARG A 391 -11.69 -21.76 19.68
C ARG A 391 -12.33 -23.15 19.63
N SER A 392 -12.57 -23.78 20.78
CA SER A 392 -13.26 -25.08 20.90
C SER A 392 -14.78 -25.00 20.70
N GLN A 393 -15.38 -23.81 20.66
CA GLN A 393 -16.82 -23.66 20.52
C GLN A 393 -17.30 -24.01 19.10
N PRO A 394 -18.22 -24.99 18.94
CA PRO A 394 -18.79 -25.32 17.63
C PRO A 394 -19.54 -24.13 17.01
N GLY A 395 -19.42 -23.97 15.70
CA GLY A 395 -20.15 -22.92 14.95
C GLY A 395 -19.61 -21.51 15.12
N ARG A 396 -18.43 -21.35 15.73
CA ARG A 396 -17.68 -20.10 15.81
C ARG A 396 -17.55 -19.42 14.43
N ALA A 397 -17.55 -18.08 14.44
CA ALA A 397 -17.47 -17.28 13.21
C ALA A 397 -16.04 -17.02 12.72
N LEU A 398 -15.05 -17.14 13.60
CA LEU A 398 -13.65 -16.84 13.33
C LEU A 398 -12.81 -18.10 13.37
N GLU A 399 -12.00 -18.32 12.34
CA GLU A 399 -11.06 -19.44 12.30
C GLU A 399 -9.70 -19.00 11.78
N LEU A 400 -8.64 -19.47 12.44
CA LEU A 400 -7.26 -19.42 11.96
C LEU A 400 -6.84 -20.85 11.59
N VAL A 401 -6.64 -21.10 10.30
CA VAL A 401 -6.19 -22.38 9.76
C VAL A 401 -4.67 -22.33 9.58
N GLU A 402 -3.98 -23.24 10.24
CA GLU A 402 -2.53 -23.46 10.09
C GLU A 402 -2.32 -24.54 9.01
N ALA A 403 -2.16 -24.09 7.77
CA ALA A 403 -1.98 -24.96 6.61
C ALA A 403 -0.49 -25.21 6.33
N GLN A 404 -0.16 -26.15 5.45
CA GLN A 404 1.23 -26.35 5.04
C GLN A 404 1.75 -25.11 4.26
N PRO A 405 3.07 -24.82 4.30
CA PRO A 405 3.62 -23.63 3.65
C PRO A 405 3.43 -23.55 2.13
N ASP A 406 3.14 -24.68 1.48
CA ASP A 406 2.87 -24.83 0.05
C ASP A 406 1.36 -24.98 -0.26
N GLU A 407 0.49 -24.90 0.73
CA GLU A 407 -0.97 -24.98 0.55
C GLU A 407 -1.61 -23.61 0.42
N ALA A 408 -2.55 -23.47 -0.52
CA ALA A 408 -3.42 -22.31 -0.64
C ALA A 408 -4.86 -22.80 -0.86
N GLY A 409 -5.79 -22.34 -0.02
CA GLY A 409 -7.16 -22.84 -0.04
C GLY A 409 -7.24 -24.32 0.36
N SER A 410 -6.63 -24.65 1.51
CA SER A 410 -6.57 -26.00 2.07
C SER A 410 -7.98 -26.60 2.25
N ALA A 411 -8.05 -27.94 2.32
CA ALA A 411 -9.32 -28.64 2.54
C ALA A 411 -10.05 -28.18 3.81
N VAL A 412 -9.29 -27.83 4.85
CA VAL A 412 -9.81 -27.32 6.13
C VAL A 412 -10.45 -25.94 5.93
N THR A 413 -9.77 -25.04 5.24
CA THR A 413 -10.31 -23.70 4.90
C THR A 413 -11.59 -23.79 4.09
N LEU A 414 -11.61 -24.63 3.04
CA LEU A 414 -12.80 -24.80 2.21
C LEU A 414 -13.96 -25.41 2.98
N SER A 415 -13.68 -26.37 3.87
CA SER A 415 -14.70 -26.97 4.73
C SER A 415 -15.32 -25.94 5.67
N TRP A 416 -14.52 -25.08 6.30
CA TRP A 416 -15.02 -23.99 7.13
C TRP A 416 -15.86 -22.98 6.34
N LEU A 417 -15.38 -22.55 5.18
CA LEU A 417 -16.11 -21.64 4.29
C LEU A 417 -17.49 -22.21 3.93
N LEU A 418 -17.52 -23.47 3.49
CA LEU A 418 -18.75 -24.16 3.09
C LEU A 418 -19.69 -24.36 4.28
N ASN A 419 -19.18 -24.76 5.45
CA ASN A 419 -19.99 -24.94 6.65
C ASN A 419 -20.68 -23.64 7.09
N ARG A 420 -20.01 -22.49 6.93
CA ARG A 420 -20.60 -21.17 7.22
C ARG A 420 -21.65 -20.76 6.20
N LEU A 421 -21.50 -21.15 4.94
CA LEU A 421 -22.48 -20.85 3.90
C LEU A 421 -23.70 -21.78 4.03
N ARG A 422 -23.51 -23.10 3.99
CA ARG A 422 -24.58 -24.09 3.75
C ARG A 422 -24.90 -25.04 4.92
N GLY A 423 -24.23 -24.89 6.06
CA GLY A 423 -24.25 -25.89 7.14
C GLY A 423 -23.31 -27.08 6.87
N GLN A 424 -23.23 -28.04 7.80
CA GLN A 424 -22.29 -29.17 7.74
C GLN A 424 -22.45 -29.98 6.45
N ALA A 425 -21.50 -29.85 5.53
CA ALA A 425 -21.49 -30.63 4.31
C ALA A 425 -20.05 -30.90 3.86
N PRO A 426 -19.69 -32.18 3.62
CA PRO A 426 -18.32 -32.56 3.33
C PRO A 426 -17.84 -31.90 2.03
N LEU A 427 -16.56 -31.51 2.03
CA LEU A 427 -15.83 -31.29 0.79
C LEU A 427 -15.72 -32.66 0.09
N PRO A 428 -16.02 -32.79 -1.21
CA PRO A 428 -15.71 -34.01 -1.94
C PRO A 428 -14.24 -34.38 -1.76
N SER A 429 -13.92 -35.67 -1.68
CA SER A 429 -12.53 -36.13 -1.73
C SER A 429 -11.86 -35.58 -2.99
N ASP A 430 -10.60 -35.14 -2.89
CA ASP A 430 -9.90 -34.50 -4.01
C ASP A 430 -10.01 -35.35 -5.29
N SER A 431 -10.85 -34.87 -6.21
CA SER A 431 -10.98 -35.50 -7.51
C SER A 431 -9.69 -35.24 -8.26
N ARG A 432 -8.94 -36.29 -8.59
CA ARG A 432 -7.79 -36.16 -9.51
C ARG A 432 -8.23 -35.87 -10.95
N THR A 433 -9.54 -35.85 -11.23
CA THR A 433 -10.07 -35.67 -12.59
C THR A 433 -10.19 -34.20 -12.94
N SER A 434 -9.14 -33.64 -13.55
CA SER A 434 -9.14 -32.26 -14.06
C SER A 434 -10.30 -31.99 -15.03
N PRO A 435 -10.86 -30.77 -15.05
CA PRO A 435 -11.85 -30.40 -16.04
C PRO A 435 -11.27 -30.53 -17.46
N GLN A 436 -12.12 -30.93 -18.40
CA GLN A 436 -11.76 -31.03 -19.80
C GLN A 436 -12.22 -29.79 -20.54
N ALA A 437 -11.32 -29.19 -21.33
CA ALA A 437 -11.70 -28.12 -22.24
C ALA A 437 -12.63 -28.66 -23.34
N THR A 438 -13.75 -27.97 -23.58
CA THR A 438 -14.74 -28.31 -24.61
C THR A 438 -14.62 -27.39 -25.83
N GLY A 439 -13.82 -26.33 -25.73
CA GLY A 439 -13.57 -25.35 -26.78
C GLY A 439 -12.25 -24.61 -26.58
N PRO A 440 -11.92 -23.66 -27.48
CA PRO A 440 -10.71 -22.85 -27.33
C PRO A 440 -10.81 -21.94 -26.12
N LEU A 441 -9.75 -21.90 -25.31
CA LEU A 441 -9.70 -21.10 -24.10
C LEU A 441 -9.45 -19.61 -24.41
N PRO A 442 -9.89 -18.68 -23.54
CA PRO A 442 -9.63 -17.26 -23.70
C PRO A 442 -8.13 -16.93 -23.72
N ASP A 443 -7.74 -15.97 -24.55
CA ASP A 443 -6.38 -15.43 -24.53
C ASP A 443 -6.17 -14.57 -23.28
N ALA A 444 -5.48 -15.13 -22.29
CA ALA A 444 -5.15 -14.48 -21.03
C ALA A 444 -4.29 -13.22 -21.22
N THR A 445 -3.40 -13.19 -22.20
CA THR A 445 -2.57 -12.03 -22.52
C THR A 445 -3.42 -10.90 -23.08
N ALA A 446 -4.31 -11.22 -24.03
CA ALA A 446 -5.23 -10.23 -24.60
C ALA A 446 -6.19 -9.66 -23.54
N ARG A 447 -6.69 -10.51 -22.63
CA ARG A 447 -7.48 -10.08 -21.46
C ARG A 447 -6.69 -9.14 -20.56
N ALA A 448 -5.47 -9.50 -20.16
CA ALA A 448 -4.63 -8.66 -19.31
C ALA A 448 -4.39 -7.28 -19.93
N LYS A 449 -4.12 -7.23 -21.24
CA LYS A 449 -3.99 -5.96 -21.98
C LYS A 449 -5.27 -5.12 -21.93
N ARG A 450 -6.44 -5.72 -22.19
CA ARG A 450 -7.73 -4.99 -22.13
C ARG A 450 -7.98 -4.43 -20.74
N GLN A 451 -7.79 -5.23 -19.70
CA GLN A 451 -7.97 -4.85 -18.31
C GLN A 451 -7.02 -3.70 -17.92
N TYR A 452 -5.75 -3.75 -18.33
CA TYR A 452 -4.78 -2.69 -18.10
C TYR A 452 -5.22 -1.37 -18.76
N LEU A 453 -5.60 -1.43 -20.04
CA LEU A 453 -6.00 -0.26 -20.81
C LEU A 453 -7.28 0.39 -20.30
N GLN A 454 -8.27 -0.39 -19.86
CA GLN A 454 -9.50 0.15 -19.27
C GLN A 454 -9.21 0.97 -18.01
N LEU A 455 -8.35 0.45 -17.12
CA LEU A 455 -7.98 1.13 -15.89
C LEU A 455 -7.14 2.37 -16.17
N LEU A 456 -6.20 2.29 -17.12
CA LEU A 456 -5.43 3.45 -17.55
C LEU A 456 -6.34 4.53 -18.16
N GLU A 457 -7.27 4.18 -19.04
CA GLU A 457 -8.20 5.15 -19.64
C GLU A 457 -9.09 5.81 -18.59
N ASP A 458 -9.58 5.07 -17.58
CA ASP A 458 -10.35 5.68 -16.49
C ASP A 458 -9.54 6.78 -15.78
N THR A 459 -8.24 6.55 -15.53
CA THR A 459 -7.38 7.60 -14.95
C THR A 459 -7.25 8.83 -15.86
N GLN A 460 -7.18 8.63 -17.18
CA GLN A 460 -7.13 9.73 -18.15
C GLN A 460 -8.45 10.50 -18.20
N GLN A 461 -9.59 9.80 -18.10
CA GLN A 461 -10.89 10.43 -17.97
C GLN A 461 -10.97 11.26 -16.68
N LEU A 462 -10.57 10.71 -15.53
CA LEU A 462 -10.56 11.44 -14.25
C LEU A 462 -9.65 12.68 -14.30
N MET A 463 -8.49 12.59 -14.95
CA MET A 463 -7.60 13.73 -15.12
C MET A 463 -8.25 14.84 -15.95
N ARG A 464 -8.93 14.49 -17.06
CA ARG A 464 -9.68 15.45 -17.88
C ARG A 464 -10.82 16.12 -17.10
N GLU A 465 -11.52 15.38 -16.26
CA GLU A 465 -12.61 15.88 -15.40
C GLU A 465 -12.12 16.65 -14.16
N SER A 466 -10.82 16.64 -13.88
CA SER A 466 -10.26 17.18 -12.63
C SER A 466 -10.50 18.69 -12.45
N GLU A 467 -10.60 19.45 -13.53
CA GLU A 467 -10.88 20.90 -13.45
C GLU A 467 -12.26 21.17 -12.85
N TYR A 468 -13.28 20.42 -13.27
CA TYR A 468 -14.64 20.57 -12.74
C TYR A 468 -14.70 20.15 -11.28
N THR A 469 -14.06 19.05 -10.92
CA THR A 469 -13.95 18.60 -9.53
C THR A 469 -13.27 19.66 -8.65
N ARG A 470 -12.16 20.26 -9.11
CA ARG A 470 -11.49 21.35 -8.39
C ARG A 470 -12.39 22.56 -8.26
N ARG A 471 -13.08 22.97 -9.33
CA ARG A 471 -14.00 24.11 -9.31
C ARG A 471 -15.11 23.92 -8.29
N GLU A 472 -15.73 22.73 -8.26
CA GLU A 472 -16.74 22.35 -7.27
C GLU A 472 -16.19 22.41 -5.84
N PHE A 473 -15.00 21.85 -5.60
CA PHE A 473 -14.34 21.87 -4.30
C PHE A 473 -14.07 23.31 -3.82
N TRP A 474 -13.58 24.20 -4.69
CA TRP A 474 -13.23 25.59 -4.36
C TRP A 474 -14.43 26.56 -4.32
N LYS A 475 -15.68 26.10 -4.54
CA LYS A 475 -16.87 26.98 -4.58
C LYS A 475 -17.08 27.87 -3.36
N LYS A 476 -16.63 27.44 -2.18
CA LYS A 476 -16.81 28.17 -0.92
C LYS A 476 -15.66 29.14 -0.62
N ALA A 477 -14.58 29.12 -1.40
CA ALA A 477 -13.46 30.01 -1.21
C ALA A 477 -13.81 31.43 -1.67
N ASP A 478 -13.58 32.41 -0.81
CA ASP A 478 -13.77 33.83 -1.10
C ASP A 478 -12.42 34.51 -1.35
N PHE A 479 -12.17 34.88 -2.61
CA PHE A 479 -10.94 35.55 -3.05
C PHE A 479 -11.09 37.08 -3.15
N LYS A 480 -12.23 37.66 -2.76
CA LYS A 480 -12.50 39.10 -2.99
C LYS A 480 -11.75 40.02 -2.03
N THR A 481 -11.53 39.57 -0.79
CA THR A 481 -10.87 40.35 0.26
C THR A 481 -10.01 39.45 1.16
N LEU A 482 -9.03 40.04 1.85
CA LEU A 482 -8.21 39.30 2.82
C LEU A 482 -9.05 38.66 3.94
N ALA A 483 -10.07 39.37 4.42
CA ALA A 483 -10.97 38.85 5.46
C ALA A 483 -11.81 37.68 4.93
N GLY A 484 -12.37 37.81 3.72
CA GLY A 484 -13.08 36.74 3.03
C GLY A 484 -12.21 35.50 2.83
N PHE A 485 -10.98 35.69 2.36
CA PHE A 485 -9.99 34.61 2.21
C PHE A 485 -9.69 33.95 3.56
N THR A 486 -9.37 34.74 4.58
CA THR A 486 -9.02 34.18 5.91
C THR A 486 -10.16 33.36 6.50
N ASN A 487 -11.40 33.84 6.39
CA ASN A 487 -12.58 33.21 6.96
C ASN A 487 -13.05 31.98 6.18
N SER A 488 -12.87 31.96 4.86
CA SER A 488 -13.30 30.83 4.01
C SER A 488 -12.27 29.70 3.90
N PHE A 489 -10.99 29.95 4.22
CA PHE A 489 -9.91 29.00 3.98
C PHE A 489 -9.64 27.98 5.11
N GLY A 490 -10.27 28.13 6.28
CA GLY A 490 -10.04 27.24 7.42
C GLY A 490 -10.22 25.76 7.07
N SER A 491 -11.39 25.39 6.52
CA SER A 491 -11.68 24.00 6.15
C SER A 491 -10.80 23.45 5.03
N TYR A 492 -10.31 24.30 4.14
CA TYR A 492 -9.38 23.90 3.08
C TYR A 492 -8.00 23.57 3.63
N ARG A 493 -7.52 24.34 4.61
CA ARG A 493 -6.26 24.05 5.32
C ARG A 493 -6.38 22.78 6.15
N ASP A 494 -7.51 22.60 6.84
CA ASP A 494 -7.77 21.38 7.60
C ASP A 494 -7.84 20.16 6.67
N HIS A 495 -8.55 20.26 5.54
CA HIS A 495 -8.60 19.18 4.55
C HIS A 495 -7.22 18.84 3.98
N PHE A 496 -6.43 19.84 3.59
CA PHE A 496 -5.07 19.60 3.10
C PHE A 496 -4.21 18.90 4.16
N ARG A 497 -4.25 19.40 5.40
CA ARG A 497 -3.50 18.84 6.53
C ARG A 497 -3.93 17.41 6.87
N ASP A 498 -5.22 17.16 6.98
CA ASP A 498 -5.76 15.94 7.57
C ASP A 498 -6.02 14.84 6.53
N GLU A 499 -6.29 15.20 5.26
CA GLU A 499 -6.64 14.24 4.21
C GLU A 499 -5.58 14.09 3.12
N ILE A 500 -4.73 15.10 2.87
CA ILE A 500 -3.79 15.08 1.73
C ILE A 500 -2.34 14.79 2.16
N VAL A 501 -1.76 15.61 3.04
CA VAL A 501 -0.32 15.51 3.39
C VAL A 501 -0.05 14.85 4.73
N GLY A 502 -1.05 14.81 5.63
CA GLY A 502 -0.82 14.42 7.02
C GLY A 502 -0.02 15.48 7.77
N MET A 503 0.00 15.39 9.10
CA MET A 503 0.73 16.34 9.94
C MET A 503 1.56 15.62 10.98
N ILE A 504 2.87 15.89 10.99
CA ILE A 504 3.71 15.53 12.13
C ILE A 504 3.32 16.46 13.30
N PRO A 505 3.13 15.93 14.53
CA PRO A 505 2.83 16.75 15.69
C PRO A 505 3.84 17.90 15.89
N LYS A 506 3.41 18.94 16.61
CA LYS A 506 4.29 20.05 17.03
C LYS A 506 5.55 19.49 17.70
N ALA A 507 6.68 20.16 17.49
CA ALA A 507 7.97 19.83 18.09
C ALA A 507 7.82 19.48 19.58
N ALA A 508 8.26 18.28 19.96
CA ALA A 508 8.18 17.77 21.32
C ALA A 508 9.37 18.22 22.19
N LEU A 509 10.43 18.75 21.58
CA LEU A 509 11.64 19.22 22.25
C LEU A 509 11.81 20.75 22.13
N PRO A 510 12.45 21.40 23.12
CA PRO A 510 12.92 22.77 22.94
C PRO A 510 14.00 22.82 21.84
N PRO A 511 14.13 23.94 21.10
CA PRO A 511 14.96 23.99 19.90
C PRO A 511 16.47 23.80 20.13
N ASN A 512 16.99 24.02 21.34
CA ASN A 512 18.41 23.81 21.71
C ASN A 512 19.41 24.16 20.59
N PRO A 513 19.46 25.44 20.17
CA PRO A 513 20.17 25.81 18.96
C PRO A 513 21.68 25.58 19.12
N ARG A 514 22.25 24.88 18.15
CA ARG A 514 23.70 24.69 18.01
C ARG A 514 24.16 25.25 16.69
N SER A 515 25.32 25.89 16.67
CA SER A 515 25.85 26.44 15.43
C SER A 515 27.37 26.37 15.31
N ARG A 516 27.85 26.42 14.07
CA ARG A 516 29.25 26.69 13.74
C ARG A 516 29.33 27.63 12.55
N LEU A 517 30.28 28.57 12.60
CA LEU A 517 30.58 29.42 11.44
C LEU A 517 31.19 28.53 10.33
N ILE A 518 30.65 28.64 9.13
CA ILE A 518 31.13 27.88 7.96
C ILE A 518 31.81 28.79 6.93
N TYR A 519 31.41 30.05 6.81
CA TYR A 519 32.07 31.04 5.95
C TYR A 519 31.81 32.48 6.39
N GLU A 520 32.73 33.37 6.02
CA GLU A 520 32.55 34.82 6.02
C GLU A 520 33.13 35.38 4.71
N THR A 521 32.29 36.04 3.91
CA THR A 521 32.70 36.61 2.62
C THR A 521 31.78 37.75 2.22
N ASN A 522 32.28 38.73 1.47
CA ASN A 522 31.47 39.79 0.85
C ASN A 522 30.44 40.46 1.79
N GLY A 523 30.79 40.65 3.07
CA GLY A 523 29.92 41.29 4.05
C GLY A 523 28.78 40.41 4.58
N ILE A 524 28.84 39.09 4.38
CA ILE A 524 27.92 38.11 4.99
C ILE A 524 28.68 37.03 5.77
N ARG A 525 28.00 36.45 6.76
CA ARG A 525 28.43 35.30 7.55
C ARG A 525 27.40 34.18 7.43
N GLY A 526 27.88 32.97 7.13
CA GLY A 526 27.07 31.76 7.09
C GLY A 526 27.33 30.89 8.31
N TYR A 527 26.29 30.55 9.06
CA TYR A 527 26.35 29.61 10.17
C TYR A 527 25.58 28.36 9.80
N GLU A 528 26.19 27.18 9.94
CA GLU A 528 25.43 25.94 9.94
C GLU A 528 24.75 25.80 11.31
N VAL A 529 23.43 25.65 11.32
CA VAL A 529 22.59 25.66 12.53
C VAL A 529 21.81 24.37 12.61
N VAL A 530 21.74 23.80 13.81
CA VAL A 530 20.90 22.64 14.16
C VAL A 530 19.95 22.99 15.29
N LEU A 531 18.69 22.60 15.15
CA LEU A 531 17.63 22.75 16.15
C LEU A 531 17.05 21.37 16.48
N ASP A 532 16.84 21.05 17.76
CA ASP A 532 16.08 19.86 18.16
C ASP A 532 14.59 20.04 17.82
N VAL A 533 13.93 18.97 17.39
CA VAL A 533 12.50 19.00 17.00
C VAL A 533 11.72 17.90 17.74
N HIS A 534 12.10 16.65 17.54
CA HIS A 534 11.53 15.47 18.21
C HIS A 534 12.68 14.56 18.68
N PRO A 535 12.44 13.57 19.55
CA PRO A 535 13.44 12.54 19.80
C PRO A 535 13.93 11.94 18.48
N ASP A 536 15.26 11.95 18.27
CA ASP A 536 15.98 11.59 17.04
C ASP A 536 15.83 12.51 15.82
N VAL A 537 14.93 13.50 15.85
CA VAL A 537 14.69 14.40 14.71
C VAL A 537 15.14 15.81 15.05
N PHE A 538 15.99 16.37 14.20
CA PHE A 538 16.44 17.75 14.27
C PHE A 538 16.07 18.49 12.98
N ALA A 539 16.08 19.82 13.00
CA ALA A 539 16.10 20.64 11.80
C ALA A 539 17.52 21.17 11.63
N TYR A 540 18.02 21.26 10.40
CA TYR A 540 19.28 21.92 10.14
C TYR A 540 19.20 22.81 8.91
N GLY A 541 20.07 23.80 8.85
CA GLY A 541 20.13 24.74 7.74
C GLY A 541 21.33 25.67 7.84
N ILE A 542 21.40 26.61 6.91
CA ILE A 542 22.40 27.68 6.92
C ILE A 542 21.70 28.99 7.27
N LEU A 543 22.11 29.59 8.38
CA LEU A 543 21.75 30.95 8.74
C LEU A 543 22.73 31.91 8.08
N VAL A 544 22.26 32.65 7.08
CA VAL A 544 23.05 33.69 6.40
C VAL A 544 22.69 35.04 6.98
N MET A 545 23.70 35.80 7.43
CA MET A 545 23.51 37.13 8.01
C MET A 545 24.48 38.17 7.43
N PRO A 546 24.09 39.46 7.40
CA PRO A 546 25.04 40.55 7.17
C PRO A 546 26.09 40.62 8.29
N ALA A 547 27.37 40.69 7.93
CA ALA A 547 28.49 40.78 8.87
C ALA A 547 28.50 42.11 9.65
N GLY A 548 27.89 43.17 9.11
CA GLY A 548 27.85 44.52 9.70
C GLY A 548 26.62 44.84 10.55
N LEU A 549 25.82 43.84 10.94
CA LEU A 549 24.59 44.05 11.72
C LEU A 549 24.91 44.61 13.12
N LYS A 550 24.37 45.78 13.47
CA LYS A 550 24.64 46.41 14.78
C LYS A 550 23.79 45.78 15.91
N PRO A 551 24.24 45.82 17.17
CA PRO A 551 23.42 45.39 18.31
C PRO A 551 22.05 46.10 18.34
N GLY A 552 20.97 45.32 18.43
CA GLY A 552 19.59 45.82 18.44
C GLY A 552 19.00 46.17 17.06
N GLU A 553 19.79 46.12 15.99
CA GLU A 553 19.31 46.32 14.62
C GLU A 553 18.42 45.15 14.18
N ARG A 554 17.21 45.45 13.70
CA ARG A 554 16.25 44.45 13.21
C ARG A 554 16.22 44.44 11.69
N ARG A 555 16.30 43.24 11.12
CA ARG A 555 16.09 42.98 9.68
C ARG A 555 15.03 41.89 9.51
N PRO A 556 14.28 41.86 8.39
CA PRO A 556 13.40 40.75 8.08
C PRO A 556 14.19 39.44 8.02
N VAL A 557 13.59 38.36 8.54
CA VAL A 557 14.12 37.00 8.37
C VAL A 557 13.34 36.33 7.24
N VAL A 558 14.07 35.74 6.30
CA VAL A 558 13.50 34.96 5.21
C VAL A 558 13.90 33.51 5.40
N VAL A 559 12.93 32.62 5.47
CA VAL A 559 13.17 31.17 5.54
C VAL A 559 13.03 30.60 4.14
N CYS A 560 14.11 29.99 3.63
CA CYS A 560 14.13 29.34 2.33
C CYS A 560 14.14 27.82 2.54
N GLN A 561 13.22 27.12 1.89
CA GLN A 561 13.15 25.65 1.90
C GLN A 561 13.71 25.10 0.58
N LEU A 562 14.39 23.96 0.64
CA LEU A 562 14.90 23.24 -0.51
C LEU A 562 14.03 22.00 -0.79
N GLY A 563 13.97 21.58 -2.06
CA GLY A 563 13.25 20.38 -2.51
C GLY A 563 14.04 19.09 -2.30
N LEU A 564 13.48 17.98 -2.80
CA LEU A 564 14.09 16.65 -2.77
C LEU A 564 15.53 16.68 -3.31
N ASP A 565 16.44 15.97 -2.65
CA ASP A 565 17.89 15.91 -2.94
C ASP A 565 18.68 17.23 -2.82
N GLY A 566 18.05 18.31 -2.33
CA GLY A 566 18.71 19.59 -2.06
C GLY A 566 19.41 19.61 -0.69
N SER A 567 20.62 20.18 -0.64
CA SER A 567 21.32 20.47 0.62
C SER A 567 21.36 21.98 0.87
N PRO A 568 21.16 22.47 2.12
CA PRO A 568 21.41 23.87 2.48
C PRO A 568 22.78 24.36 2.02
N ARG A 569 23.77 23.45 1.91
CA ARG A 569 25.12 23.73 1.44
C ARG A 569 25.22 24.20 -0.01
N VAL A 570 24.18 24.03 -0.84
CA VAL A 570 24.14 24.59 -2.20
C VAL A 570 24.13 26.14 -2.19
N VAL A 571 23.76 26.75 -1.05
CA VAL A 571 23.77 28.20 -0.83
C VAL A 571 25.07 28.68 -0.15
N ALA A 572 25.98 27.77 0.20
CA ALA A 572 27.25 28.05 0.88
C ALA A 572 28.41 28.25 -0.08
#